data_AF-A0A1L7WJ06-F1
#
_entry.id   AF-A0A1L7WJ06-F1
#
_cell.length_a   1.000
_cell.length_b   1.000
_cell.length_c   1.000
_cell.angle_alpha   90.00
_cell.angle_beta   90.00
_cell.angle_gamma   90.00
#
_symmetry.space_group_name_H-M   'P 1'
#
loop_
_entity.id
_entity.type
_entity.pdbx_description
1 polymer ?
#
loop_
_entity_poly.entity_id
_entity_poly.type
_entity_poly.pdbx_seq_one_letter_code
_entity_poly.pdbx_strand_id
1 'polypeptide(L)'
;MEVPTLPPVEPVLSQPPSSSTSAPLPQILTYPSTTPPVLITQGAEALLYKSTFLLPSLPCALKYRPSKPYRHPILDVRLTKHRILSEARVLVKCRKEGVPVPAVVKMGKEC
;
A
#
# COMPACT_ATOMS: atom_id res chain seq x y z
N MET A 1 -28.18 39.15 36.74
CA MET A 1 -28.30 37.79 36.16
C MET A 1 -28.87 37.96 34.78
N GLU A 2 -28.00 38.11 33.79
CA GLU A 2 -28.42 38.32 32.40
C GLU A 2 -28.01 37.08 31.62
N VAL A 3 -29.01 36.34 31.15
CA VAL A 3 -28.82 35.08 30.42
C VAL A 3 -28.60 35.44 28.95
N PRO A 4 -27.46 35.06 28.33
CA PRO A 4 -27.27 35.31 26.91
C PRO A 4 -28.13 34.35 26.09
N THR A 5 -29.09 34.89 25.35
CA THR A 5 -29.90 34.16 24.38
C THR A 5 -29.04 33.79 23.16
N LEU A 6 -28.84 32.49 22.92
CA LEU A 6 -28.16 31.98 21.73
C LEU A 6 -29.10 32.07 20.51
N PRO A 7 -28.58 32.44 19.31
CA PRO A 7 -29.40 32.48 18.10
C PRO A 7 -29.73 31.06 17.58
N PRO A 8 -30.79 30.90 16.76
CA PRO A 8 -31.22 29.60 16.25
C PRO A 8 -30.16 28.98 15.32
N VAL A 9 -29.81 27.72 15.58
CA VAL A 9 -28.92 26.93 14.73
C VAL A 9 -29.75 26.37 13.57
N GLU A 10 -29.56 26.91 12.37
CA GLU A 10 -30.14 26.32 11.15
C GLU A 10 -29.49 24.96 10.84
N PRO A 11 -30.24 23.99 10.29
CA PRO A 11 -29.68 22.69 9.94
C PRO A 11 -28.82 22.82 8.68
N VAL A 12 -27.51 22.67 8.83
CA VAL A 12 -26.56 22.53 7.72
C VAL A 12 -26.81 21.20 7.02
N LEU A 13 -27.75 21.21 6.07
CA LEU A 13 -27.88 20.17 5.06
C LEU A 13 -27.21 20.67 3.78
N SER A 14 -25.99 20.18 3.52
CA SER A 14 -25.46 19.84 2.18
C SER A 14 -23.93 19.96 2.14
N GLN A 15 -23.26 18.81 1.98
CA GLN A 15 -22.27 18.57 0.93
C GLN A 15 -21.78 17.11 1.02
N PRO A 16 -21.86 16.30 -0.06
CA PRO A 16 -21.16 15.02 -0.12
C PRO A 16 -19.64 15.27 -0.13
N PRO A 17 -18.82 14.43 0.54
CA PRO A 17 -17.38 14.64 0.59
C PRO A 17 -16.80 14.54 -0.82
N SER A 18 -16.27 15.66 -1.30
CA SER A 18 -15.48 15.74 -2.52
C SER A 18 -14.24 14.86 -2.40
N SER A 19 -14.13 13.97 -3.36
CA SER A 19 -13.06 13.02 -3.61
C SER A 19 -11.69 13.69 -3.75
N SER A 20 -10.71 13.25 -2.95
CA SER A 20 -9.33 12.87 -3.37
C SER A 20 -8.33 12.94 -2.20
N THR A 21 -8.57 12.17 -1.13
CA THR A 21 -7.48 11.83 -0.22
C THR A 21 -6.57 10.81 -0.91
N SER A 22 -5.71 11.29 -1.81
CA SER A 22 -4.57 10.53 -2.31
C SER A 22 -3.63 10.30 -1.13
N ALA A 23 -3.85 9.21 -0.39
CA ALA A 23 -2.90 8.77 0.62
C ALA A 23 -1.50 8.73 -0.03
N PRO A 24 -0.47 9.33 0.59
CA PRO A 24 0.86 9.36 0.00
C PRO A 24 1.30 7.92 -0.25
N LEU A 25 1.69 7.65 -1.49
CA LEU A 25 2.29 6.39 -1.87
C LEU A 25 3.50 6.15 -0.92
N PRO A 26 3.67 4.94 -0.35
CA PRO A 26 4.77 4.67 0.56
C PRO A 26 6.11 5.09 -0.07
N GLN A 27 7.05 5.61 0.71
CA GLN A 27 8.30 6.22 0.21
C GLN A 27 9.12 5.31 -0.71
N ILE A 28 8.95 4.00 -0.57
CA ILE A 28 9.50 2.98 -1.47
C ILE A 28 9.07 3.18 -2.96
N LEU A 29 8.01 3.94 -3.21
CA LEU A 29 7.38 4.22 -4.51
C LEU A 29 7.84 5.52 -5.15
N THR A 30 8.57 6.35 -4.40
CA THR A 30 8.97 7.69 -4.82
C THR A 30 10.46 7.79 -5.18
N TYR A 31 11.19 6.66 -5.23
CA TYR A 31 12.60 6.69 -5.59
C TYR A 31 12.80 7.16 -7.04
N PRO A 32 13.65 8.16 -7.31
CA PRO A 32 13.80 8.78 -8.64
C PRO A 32 14.47 7.87 -9.67
N SER A 33 15.10 6.78 -9.23
CA SER A 33 15.69 5.77 -10.12
C SER A 33 14.66 4.85 -10.79
N THR A 34 13.38 5.06 -10.48
CA THR A 34 12.28 4.16 -10.81
C THR A 34 11.13 4.95 -11.44
N THR A 35 10.53 4.37 -12.49
CA THR A 35 9.32 4.91 -13.14
C THR A 35 8.19 4.98 -12.10
N PRO A 36 7.39 6.07 -12.09
CA PRO A 36 6.28 6.19 -11.15
C PRO A 36 5.37 4.95 -11.24
N PRO A 37 5.03 4.33 -10.10
CA PRO A 37 4.29 3.08 -10.10
C PRO A 37 2.86 3.29 -10.59
N VAL A 38 2.45 2.50 -11.58
CA VAL A 38 1.10 2.50 -12.14
C VAL A 38 0.32 1.35 -11.53
N LEU A 39 -0.82 1.63 -10.90
CA LEU A 39 -1.68 0.59 -10.34
C LEU A 39 -2.20 -0.31 -11.47
N ILE A 40 -1.94 -1.61 -11.38
CA ILE A 40 -2.49 -2.61 -12.30
C ILE A 40 -3.83 -3.09 -11.76
N THR A 41 -3.83 -3.61 -10.53
CA THR A 41 -5.02 -4.20 -9.90
C THR A 41 -4.99 -4.07 -8.39
N GLN A 42 -6.18 -4.06 -7.79
CA GLN A 42 -6.39 -4.08 -6.35
C GLN A 42 -7.09 -5.38 -5.96
N GLY A 43 -6.45 -6.16 -5.10
CA GLY A 43 -7.06 -7.36 -4.49
C GLY A 43 -7.39 -7.16 -3.02
N ALA A 44 -7.94 -8.21 -2.39
CA ALA A 44 -8.25 -8.19 -0.96
C ALA A 44 -7.00 -8.02 -0.08
N GLU A 45 -5.90 -8.67 -0.49
CA GLU A 45 -4.67 -8.73 0.31
C GLU A 45 -3.63 -7.67 -0.05
N ALA A 46 -3.59 -7.22 -1.30
CA ALA A 46 -2.52 -6.38 -1.81
C ALA A 46 -2.95 -5.56 -3.03
N LEU A 47 -2.27 -4.44 -3.23
CA LEU A 47 -2.27 -3.61 -4.42
C LEU A 47 -1.06 -3.98 -5.28
N LEU A 48 -1.29 -4.24 -6.57
CA LEU A 48 -0.25 -4.58 -7.52
C LEU A 48 0.05 -3.39 -8.43
N TYR A 49 1.30 -2.96 -8.46
CA TYR A 49 1.77 -1.86 -9.28
C TYR A 49 2.79 -2.32 -10.32
N LYS A 50 2.76 -1.72 -11.50
CA LYS A 50 3.79 -1.82 -12.53
C LYS A 50 4.80 -0.70 -12.33
N SER A 51 6.08 -1.03 -12.30
CA SER A 51 7.15 -0.07 -12.16
C SER A 51 8.45 -0.61 -12.77
N THR A 52 9.55 0.09 -12.60
CA THR A 52 10.91 -0.36 -12.94
C THR A 52 11.74 -0.45 -11.66
N PHE A 53 12.90 -1.11 -11.68
CA PHE A 53 13.74 -1.17 -10.47
C PHE A 53 15.20 -0.91 -10.81
N LEU A 54 15.76 0.16 -10.24
CA LEU A 54 17.13 0.69 -10.43
C LEU A 54 17.48 1.13 -11.85
N LEU A 55 17.01 0.40 -12.87
CA LEU A 55 17.23 0.66 -14.29
C LEU A 55 15.87 0.76 -15.00
N PRO A 56 15.70 1.70 -15.95
CA PRO A 56 14.49 1.80 -16.76
C PRO A 56 14.18 0.56 -17.60
N SER A 57 15.20 -0.24 -17.93
CA SER A 57 15.06 -1.46 -18.72
C SER A 57 14.59 -2.68 -17.92
N LEU A 58 14.53 -2.59 -16.58
CA LEU A 58 14.16 -3.69 -15.72
C LEU A 58 12.72 -3.52 -15.21
N PRO A 59 11.70 -4.03 -15.93
CA PRO A 59 10.32 -3.96 -15.46
C PRO A 59 10.13 -4.81 -14.21
N CYS A 60 9.40 -4.27 -13.24
CA CYS A 60 9.15 -4.90 -11.96
C CYS A 60 7.67 -4.79 -11.59
N ALA A 61 7.16 -5.86 -10.98
CA ALA A 61 5.85 -5.87 -10.37
C ALA A 61 6.00 -5.67 -8.86
N LEU A 62 5.42 -4.60 -8.35
CA LEU A 62 5.46 -4.28 -6.93
C LEU A 62 4.13 -4.67 -6.29
N LYS A 63 4.22 -5.51 -5.27
CA LYS A 63 3.08 -5.94 -4.45
C LYS A 63 3.11 -5.25 -3.09
N TYR A 64 2.18 -4.33 -2.86
CA TYR A 64 2.05 -3.58 -1.60
C TYR A 64 0.86 -4.09 -0.78
N ARG A 65 1.06 -4.37 0.51
CA ARG A 65 0.03 -4.86 1.44
C ARG A 65 -0.33 -3.74 2.43
N PRO A 66 -1.40 -2.97 2.20
CA PRO A 66 -1.79 -1.89 3.12
C PRO A 66 -2.31 -2.44 4.44
N SER A 67 -2.03 -1.71 5.52
CA SER A 67 -2.51 -2.04 6.87
C SER A 67 -4.03 -2.03 6.94
N LYS A 68 -4.58 -2.99 7.67
CA LYS A 68 -6.02 -3.13 7.84
C LYS A 68 -6.46 -2.50 9.17
N PRO A 69 -7.36 -1.51 9.18
CA PRO A 69 -7.65 -0.71 10.38
C PRO A 69 -8.32 -1.52 11.50
N TYR A 70 -8.95 -2.65 11.16
CA TYR A 70 -9.57 -3.55 12.14
C TYR A 70 -8.56 -4.42 12.92
N ARG A 71 -7.26 -4.39 12.56
CA ARG A 71 -6.22 -5.19 13.24
C ARG A 71 -5.45 -4.34 14.22
N HIS A 72 -5.04 -4.97 15.33
CA HIS A 72 -4.09 -4.34 16.24
C HIS A 72 -2.77 -4.03 15.52
N PRO A 73 -2.19 -2.82 15.62
CA PRO A 73 -1.06 -2.39 14.81
C PRO A 73 0.17 -3.29 14.96
N ILE A 74 0.49 -3.72 16.18
CA ILE A 74 1.62 -4.64 16.44
C ILE A 74 1.40 -6.01 15.77
N LEU A 75 0.16 -6.51 15.78
CA LEU A 75 -0.16 -7.79 15.15
C LEU A 75 -0.10 -7.67 13.63
N ASP A 76 -0.63 -6.58 13.07
CA ASP A 76 -0.66 -6.35 11.63
C ASP A 76 0.76 -6.28 11.04
N VAL A 77 1.67 -5.55 11.69
CA VAL A 77 3.09 -5.49 11.27
C VAL A 77 3.73 -6.88 11.33
N ARG A 78 3.58 -7.60 12.45
CA ARG A 78 4.13 -8.97 12.58
C ARG A 78 3.59 -9.92 11.52
N LEU A 79 2.28 -9.89 11.27
CA LEU A 79 1.63 -10.73 10.29
C LEU A 79 2.06 -10.38 8.87
N THR A 80 2.11 -9.09 8.54
CA THR A 80 2.51 -8.59 7.23
C THR A 80 3.96 -8.99 6.92
N LYS A 81 4.89 -8.72 7.84
CA LYS A 81 6.29 -9.15 7.72
C LYS A 81 6.43 -10.66 7.54
N HIS A 82 5.73 -11.46 8.34
CA HIS A 82 5.78 -12.92 8.24
C HIS A 82 5.29 -13.41 6.87
N ARG A 83 4.14 -12.90 6.39
CA ARG A 83 3.56 -13.29 5.09
C ARG A 83 4.44 -12.89 3.91
N ILE A 84 5.04 -11.70 3.98
CA ILE A 84 5.96 -11.18 2.97
C ILE A 84 7.23 -12.04 2.89
N LEU A 85 7.80 -12.41 4.04
CA LEU A 85 8.97 -13.29 4.10
C LEU A 85 8.65 -14.71 3.61
N SER A 86 7.49 -15.27 3.98
CA SER A 86 7.10 -16.61 3.52
C SER A 86 6.90 -16.63 2.00
N GLU A 87 6.24 -15.62 1.44
CA GLU A 87 6.01 -15.50 0.00
C GLU A 87 7.34 -15.41 -0.77
N ALA A 88 8.26 -14.56 -0.32
CA ALA A 88 9.58 -14.43 -0.93
C ALA A 88 10.40 -15.72 -0.86
N ARG A 89 10.39 -16.42 0.28
CA ARG A 89 11.10 -17.70 0.45
C ARG A 89 10.56 -18.77 -0.51
N VAL A 90 9.24 -18.86 -0.64
CA VAL A 90 8.60 -19.81 -1.56
C VAL A 90 8.96 -19.49 -3.01
N LEU A 91 8.86 -18.22 -3.42
CA LEU A 91 9.23 -17.80 -4.79
C LEU A 91 10.69 -18.11 -5.12
N VAL A 92 11.61 -17.82 -4.20
CA VAL A 92 13.04 -18.13 -4.38
C VAL A 92 13.26 -19.64 -4.49
N LYS A 93 12.58 -20.43 -3.66
CA LYS A 93 12.68 -21.90 -3.73
C LYS A 93 12.15 -22.43 -5.06
N CYS A 94 10.93 -22.06 -5.45
CA CYS A 94 10.33 -22.49 -6.72
C CYS A 94 11.21 -22.13 -7.92
N ARG A 95 11.80 -20.93 -7.93
CA ARG A 95 12.71 -20.51 -9.00
C ARG A 95 13.99 -21.36 -9.05
N LYS A 96 14.54 -21.74 -7.90
CA LYS A 96 15.72 -22.62 -7.82
C LYS A 96 15.43 -24.01 -8.40
N GLU A 97 14.22 -24.51 -8.22
CA GLU A 97 13.74 -25.79 -8.79
C GLU A 97 13.33 -25.66 -10.27
N GLY A 98 13.55 -24.52 -10.92
CA GLY A 98 13.22 -24.32 -12.35
C GLY A 98 11.73 -24.06 -12.63
N VAL A 99 10.89 -23.87 -11.61
CA VAL A 99 9.48 -23.52 -11.81
C VAL A 99 9.38 -22.09 -12.35
N PRO A 100 8.58 -21.83 -13.40
CA PRO A 100 8.42 -20.50 -13.98
C PRO A 100 7.65 -19.58 -13.03
N VAL A 101 8.38 -18.92 -12.13
CA VAL A 101 7.84 -17.94 -11.17
C VAL A 101 8.55 -16.59 -11.27
N PRO A 102 7.88 -15.49 -10.87
CA PRO A 102 8.52 -14.17 -10.81
C PRO A 102 9.78 -14.17 -9.94
N ALA A 103 10.80 -13.43 -10.38
CA ALA A 103 12.01 -13.23 -9.59
C ALA A 103 11.73 -12.30 -8.41
N VAL A 104 12.21 -12.64 -7.22
CA VAL A 104 12.22 -11.70 -6.10
C VAL A 104 13.43 -10.78 -6.27
N VAL A 105 13.17 -9.50 -6.55
CA VAL A 105 14.23 -8.51 -6.79
C VAL A 105 14.61 -7.78 -5.49
N LYS A 106 13.61 -7.34 -4.72
CA LYS A 106 13.82 -6.59 -3.49
C LYS A 106 12.65 -6.78 -2.54
N MET A 107 12.96 -6.88 -1.24
CA MET A 107 12.00 -6.84 -0.15
C MET A 107 12.10 -5.48 0.57
N GLY A 108 10.95 -4.89 0.89
CA GLY A 108 10.87 -3.65 1.66
C GLY A 108 11.42 -3.82 3.08
N LYS A 109 12.11 -2.80 3.60
CA LYS A 109 12.62 -2.78 4.98
C LYS A 109 11.54 -2.41 6.01
N GLU A 110 10.47 -1.77 5.56
CA GLU A 110 9.45 -1.10 6.39
C GLU A 110 8.18 -1.94 6.60
N CYS A 111 8.28 -3.25 6.33
CA CYS A 111 7.18 -4.21 6.53
C CYS A 111 7.24 -4.87 7.90
#